data_AF-A0A9Q1LD02-F1
#
_entry.id   AF-A0A9Q1LD02-F1
#
_cell.length_a   1.000
_cell.length_b   1.000
_cell.length_c   1.000
_cell.angle_alpha   90.00
_cell.angle_beta   90.00
_cell.angle_gamma   90.00
#
_symmetry.space_group_name_H-M   'P 1'
#
loop_
_entity.id
_entity.type
_entity.pdbx_description
1 polymer ?
#
loop_
_entity_poly.entity_id
_entity_poly.type
_entity_poly.pdbx_seq_one_letter_code
_entity_poly.pdbx_strand_id
1 'polypeptide(L)'
;MGEHQEASKLCSKVIEYEPCNVKALFRRAQAYLRINELEKAEIDIRKALEVDPNNRDVKVMYKELKNKQKQYAQHEVEIFSTMLSRLA
;
A
#
# COMPACT_ATOMS: atom_id res chain seq x y z
N MET A 1 3.75 -15.09 2.89
CA MET A 1 3.60 -13.97 3.86
C MET A 1 4.94 -13.56 4.48
N GLY A 2 5.82 -14.49 4.86
CA GLY A 2 7.11 -14.16 5.50
C GLY A 2 8.05 -13.28 4.68
N GLU A 3 8.20 -13.54 3.38
CA GLU A 3 9.12 -12.80 2.50
C GLU A 3 8.78 -11.30 2.39
N HIS A 4 7.49 -10.95 2.34
CA HIS A 4 7.07 -9.54 2.27
C HIS A 4 7.28 -8.81 3.59
N GLN A 5 7.05 -9.50 4.72
CA GLN A 5 7.36 -8.93 6.03
C GLN A 5 8.86 -8.67 6.19
N GLU A 6 9.70 -9.62 5.75
CA GLU A 6 11.15 -9.44 5.76
C GLU A 6 11.60 -8.31 4.83
N ALA A 7 11.07 -8.26 3.61
CA ALA A 7 11.34 -7.16 2.68
C ALA A 7 10.98 -5.79 3.29
N SER A 8 9.83 -5.70 3.98
CA SER A 8 9.44 -4.45 4.65
C SER A 8 10.42 -4.04 5.76
N LYS A 9 10.92 -5.00 6.54
CA LYS A 9 11.90 -4.77 7.62
C LYS A 9 13.25 -4.30 7.07
N LEU A 10 13.73 -4.94 6.00
CA LEU A 10 14.98 -4.54 5.35
C LEU A 10 14.87 -3.12 4.77
N CYS A 11 13.75 -2.81 4.10
CA CYS A 11 13.53 -1.46 3.58
C CYS A 11 13.41 -0.43 4.70
N SER A 12 12.80 -0.76 5.85
CA SER A 12 12.75 0.14 7.01
C SER A 12 14.14 0.51 7.51
N LYS A 13 15.07 -0.45 7.59
CA LYS A 13 16.48 -0.15 7.94
C LYS A 13 17.10 0.82 6.95
N VAL A 14 16.89 0.65 5.63
CA VAL A 14 17.41 1.59 4.63
C VAL A 14 16.82 2.98 4.84
N ILE A 15 15.52 3.08 5.12
CA ILE A 15 14.80 4.34 5.31
C ILE A 15 15.21 5.06 6.60
N GLU A 16 15.69 4.35 7.62
CA GLU A 16 16.27 4.95 8.83
C GLU A 16 17.53 5.78 8.50
N TYR A 17 18.37 5.31 7.58
CA TYR A 17 19.57 6.03 7.14
C TYR A 17 19.30 6.98 5.97
N GLU A 18 18.39 6.60 5.07
CA GLU A 18 18.05 7.35 3.85
C GLU A 18 16.53 7.55 3.74
N PRO A 19 15.95 8.52 4.48
CA PRO A 19 14.50 8.69 4.58
C PRO A 19 13.80 9.01 3.25
N CYS A 20 14.55 9.49 2.26
CA CYS A 20 14.08 9.88 0.94
C CYS A 20 14.49 8.88 -0.16
N ASN A 21 14.97 7.69 0.19
CA ASN A 21 15.33 6.68 -0.81
C ASN A 21 14.06 6.14 -1.50
N VAL A 22 13.79 6.64 -2.71
CA VAL A 22 12.61 6.28 -3.53
C VAL A 22 12.53 4.77 -3.76
N LYS A 23 13.67 4.08 -3.97
CA LYS A 23 13.68 2.62 -4.20
C LYS A 23 13.28 1.85 -2.94
N ALA A 24 13.75 2.28 -1.77
CA ALA A 24 13.40 1.65 -0.50
C ALA A 24 11.92 1.89 -0.15
N LEU A 25 11.43 3.11 -0.33
CA LEU A 25 10.02 3.46 -0.16
C LEU A 25 9.12 2.65 -1.10
N PHE A 26 9.48 2.57 -2.39
CA PHE A 26 8.74 1.79 -3.37
C PHE A 26 8.70 0.29 -3.03
N ARG A 27 9.83 -0.31 -2.67
CA ARG A 27 9.90 -1.74 -2.31
C ARG A 27 9.12 -2.05 -1.03
N ARG A 28 9.17 -1.16 -0.04
CA ARG A 28 8.41 -1.32 1.20
C ARG A 28 6.91 -1.19 0.96
N ALA A 29 6.48 -0.20 0.15
CA ALA A 29 5.10 -0.07 -0.28
C ALA A 29 4.60 -1.31 -1.03
N GLN A 30 5.43 -1.88 -1.92
CA GLN A 30 5.10 -3.10 -2.64
C GLN A 30 4.89 -4.29 -1.68
N ALA A 31 5.75 -4.41 -0.67
CA ALA A 31 5.60 -5.44 0.36
C ALA A 31 4.30 -5.25 1.15
N TYR A 32 3.96 -4.02 1.54
CA TYR A 32 2.71 -3.70 2.24
C TYR A 32 1.47 -3.99 1.39
N LEU A 33 1.49 -3.68 0.09
CA LEU A 33 0.41 -4.02 -0.84
C LEU A 33 0.15 -5.53 -0.92
N ARG A 34 1.21 -6.35 -0.86
CA ARG A 34 1.11 -7.82 -0.94
C ARG A 34 0.53 -8.43 0.33
N ILE A 35 0.64 -7.77 1.48
CA ILE A 35 0.07 -8.21 2.75
C ILE A 35 -1.20 -7.44 3.14
N ASN A 36 -1.77 -6.67 2.19
CA ASN A 36 -2.98 -5.85 2.35
C ASN A 36 -2.90 -4.77 3.45
N GLU A 37 -1.69 -4.30 3.77
CA GLU A 37 -1.46 -3.15 4.64
C GLU A 37 -1.54 -1.86 3.82
N LEU A 38 -2.74 -1.55 3.31
CA LEU A 38 -2.93 -0.54 2.26
C LEU A 38 -2.59 0.88 2.75
N GLU A 39 -2.87 1.21 4.01
CA GLU A 39 -2.58 2.52 4.59
C GLU A 39 -1.07 2.76 4.67
N LYS A 40 -0.30 1.74 5.09
CA LYS A 40 1.17 1.82 5.16
C LYS A 40 1.78 1.94 3.77
N ALA A 41 1.25 1.19 2.80
CA ALA A 41 1.66 1.33 1.41
C ALA A 41 1.40 2.74 0.88
N GLU A 42 0.26 3.36 1.21
CA GLU A 42 -0.07 4.72 0.78
C GLU A 42 0.94 5.75 1.27
N ILE A 43 1.33 5.66 2.55
CA ILE A 43 2.30 6.58 3.16
C ILE A 43 3.63 6.53 2.39
N ASP A 44 4.15 5.34 2.14
CA ASP A 44 5.41 5.16 1.43
C ASP A 44 5.34 5.61 -0.03
N ILE A 45 4.23 5.32 -0.73
CA ILE A 45 4.01 5.75 -2.12
C ILE A 45 3.94 7.28 -2.21
N ARG A 46 3.20 7.93 -1.30
CA ARG A 46 3.10 9.39 -1.28
C ARG A 46 4.46 10.02 -1.04
N LYS A 47 5.22 9.53 -0.07
CA LYS A 47 6.57 10.02 0.19
C LYS A 47 7.51 9.80 -1.01
N ALA A 48 7.40 8.66 -1.69
CA ALA A 48 8.16 8.42 -2.91
C ALA A 48 7.81 9.41 -4.04
N LEU A 49 6.53 9.78 -4.19
CA LEU A 49 6.08 10.80 -5.15
C LEU A 49 6.45 12.23 -4.73
N GLU A 50 6.58 12.51 -3.43
CA GLU A 50 7.08 13.79 -2.95
C GLU A 50 8.56 13.99 -3.31
N VAL A 51 9.35 12.91 -3.26
CA VAL A 51 10.79 12.94 -3.62
C VAL A 51 10.98 12.90 -5.14
N ASP A 52 10.26 12.03 -5.85
CA ASP A 52 10.31 11.91 -7.31
C ASP A 52 8.88 11.95 -7.90
N PRO A 53 8.34 13.16 -8.15
CA PRO A 53 6.99 13.35 -8.66
C PRO A 53 6.77 12.78 -10.06
N ASN A 54 7.83 12.46 -10.80
CA ASN A 54 7.75 11.96 -12.17
C ASN A 54 7.98 10.45 -12.27
N ASN A 55 8.19 9.77 -11.14
CA ASN A 55 8.42 8.35 -11.11
C ASN A 55 7.20 7.57 -11.64
N ARG A 56 7.35 6.97 -12.83
CA ARG A 56 6.27 6.23 -13.49
C ARG A 56 5.85 5.00 -12.70
N ASP A 57 6.81 4.26 -12.14
CA ASP A 57 6.54 3.02 -11.43
C ASP A 57 5.76 3.30 -10.13
N VAL A 58 6.15 4.34 -9.39
CA VAL A 58 5.44 4.76 -8.19
C VAL A 58 4.01 5.22 -8.53
N LYS A 59 3.80 5.96 -9.63
CA LYS A 59 2.45 6.35 -10.09
C LYS A 59 1.58 5.15 -10.45
N VAL A 60 2.15 4.16 -11.13
CA VAL A 60 1.44 2.91 -11.47
C VAL A 60 1.04 2.17 -10.19
N MET A 61 1.95 2.04 -9.24
CA MET A 61 1.67 1.43 -7.94
C MET A 61 0.60 2.20 -7.17
N TYR A 62 0.60 3.54 -7.22
CA TYR A 62 -0.44 4.33 -6.56
C TYR A 62 -1.83 4.07 -7.14
N LYS A 63 -1.92 3.90 -8.46
CA LYS A 63 -3.18 3.51 -9.11
C LYS A 63 -3.63 2.11 -8.68
N GLU A 64 -2.72 1.14 -8.56
CA GLU A 64 -3.02 -0.21 -8.06
C GLU A 64 -3.57 -0.15 -6.62
N LEU A 65 -2.91 0.61 -5.75
CA LEU A 65 -3.35 0.84 -4.37
C LEU A 65 -4.78 1.38 -4.33
N LYS A 66 -5.08 2.43 -5.10
CA LYS A 66 -6.41 3.07 -5.10
C LYS A 66 -7.51 2.13 -5.59
N ASN A 67 -7.19 1.30 -6.59
CA ASN A 67 -8.12 0.27 -7.04
C ASN A 67 -8.38 -0.78 -5.95
N LYS A 68 -7.35 -1.23 -5.23
CA LYS A 68 -7.50 -2.15 -4.09
C LYS A 68 -8.36 -1.51 -2.99
N GLN A 69 -8.05 -0.29 -2.55
CA GLN A 69 -8.84 0.42 -1.53
C GLN A 69 -10.32 0.53 -1.92
N LYS A 70 -10.61 0.86 -3.19
CA LYS A 70 -11.97 0.91 -3.71
C LYS A 70 -12.67 -0.45 -3.64
N GLN A 71 -11.98 -1.53 -4.01
CA GLN A 71 -12.54 -2.89 -3.96
C GLN A 71 -12.85 -3.31 -2.52
N TYR A 72 -11.95 -3.03 -1.57
CA TYR A 72 -12.19 -3.29 -0.15
C TYR A 72 -13.42 -2.55 0.37
N ALA A 73 -13.51 -1.24 0.10
CA ALA A 73 -14.67 -0.45 0.52
C ALA A 73 -15.98 -0.95 -0.11
N GLN A 74 -15.96 -1.33 -1.38
CA GLN A 74 -17.14 -1.91 -2.05
C GLN A 74 -17.55 -3.25 -1.43
N HIS A 75 -16.58 -4.12 -1.13
CA HIS A 75 -16.85 -5.42 -0.54
C HIS A 75 -17.39 -5.29 0.89
N GLU A 76 -16.87 -4.35 1.69
CA GLU A 76 -17.40 -4.06 3.02
C GLU A 76 -18.86 -3.59 2.97
N VAL A 77 -19.19 -2.68 2.04
CA VAL A 77 -20.57 -2.21 1.83
C VAL A 77 -21.51 -3.36 1.43
N GLU A 78 -21.07 -4.24 0.53
CA GLU A 78 -21.85 -5.40 0.09
C GLU A 78 -22.10 -6.39 1.24
N ILE A 79 -21.06 -6.72 2.00
CA ILE A 79 -21.15 -7.58 3.18
C ILE A 79 -22.13 -6.98 4.19
N PHE A 80 -22.06 -5.68 4.46
CA PHE A 80 -22.96 -5.02 5.41
C PHE A 80 -24.41 -5.02 4.91
N SER A 81 -24.63 -4.71 3.63
CA SER A 81 -25.96 -4.74 3.00
C SER A 81 -26.58 -6.13 3.10
N THR A 82 -25.83 -7.18 2.80
CA THR A 82 -26.33 -8.57 2.87
C THR A 82 -26.60 -9.02 4.30
N MET A 83 -25.81 -8.59 5.28
CA MET A 83 -26.09 -8.84 6.70
C MET A 83 -27.40 -8.18 7.15
N LEU A 84 -27.62 -6.91 6.80
CA LEU A 84 -28.86 -6.21 7.13
C LEU A 84 -30.09 -6.88 6.51
N SER A 85 -30.01 -7.31 5.25
CA SER A 85 -31.11 -7.99 4.56
C SER A 85 -31.46 -9.36 5.14
N ARG A 86 -30.56 -10.01 5.89
CA ARG A 86 -30.83 -11.29 6.57
C ARG A 86 -31.41 -11.14 7.97
N LEU A 87 -31.32 -9.93 8.54
CA LEU A 87 -31.83 -9.60 9.89
C LEU A 87 -33.26 -9.03 9.86
N ALA A 88 -33.74 -8.62 8.69
CA ALA A 88 -35.11 -8.17 8.45
C ALA A 88 -35.99 -9.34 7.97
#